data_AF-A0A3D4KBI1-F1
#
_entry.id   AF-A0A3D4KBI1-F1
#
_cell.length_a   1.000
_cell.length_b   1.000
_cell.length_c   1.000
_cell.angle_alpha   90.00
_cell.angle_beta   90.00
_cell.angle_gamma   90.00
#
_symmetry.space_group_name_H-M   'P 1'
#
loop_
_entity.id
_entity.type
_entity.pdbx_description
1 polymer ?
#
loop_
_entity_poly.entity_id
_entity_poly.type
_entity_poly.pdbx_seq_one_letter_code
_entity_poly.pdbx_strand_id
1 'polypeptide(L)'
;MSINKLMVVNMKKVLGLDIGIASIGWAINEIDEDKLQTINPETGEILQGKVLGLGVRTFTQAENPKDGKSLALPRREKRSSRRRLRRRRYRLDKIRQLFISANILTKDEIDNILKPQPLTKNAWQLRAEALDRKLDKQELFRVLYHIAKLRGYKPQKGELAEDKAKEEGRVKDAIRENTKKLEQENLLTFPQLLVKNHKIDEPFRNKADSYINSIPRNLTEREASLVLEKQILLGADYITQEFINKYNEIAFSQKSAMDRKQMEKMIGKCTFEPS
;
A
#
# COMPACT_ATOMS: atom_id res chain seq x y z
N MET A 1 3.56 -88.91 1.91
CA MET A 1 4.20 -87.76 2.58
C MET A 1 3.94 -86.52 1.73
N SER A 2 2.94 -85.71 2.07
CA SER A 2 2.78 -84.36 1.49
C SER A 2 3.16 -83.35 2.55
N ILE A 3 4.26 -82.65 2.33
CA ILE A 3 4.71 -81.54 3.15
C ILE A 3 3.80 -80.36 2.81
N ASN A 4 2.92 -79.98 3.75
CA ASN A 4 2.20 -78.72 3.69
C ASN A 4 3.22 -77.59 3.80
N LYS A 5 3.59 -77.02 2.64
CA LYS A 5 4.36 -75.79 2.57
C LYS A 5 3.44 -74.69 3.11
N LEU A 6 3.65 -74.25 4.35
CA LEU A 6 3.02 -73.03 4.85
C LEU A 6 3.38 -71.91 3.86
N MET A 7 2.42 -71.45 3.07
CA MET A 7 2.54 -70.20 2.34
C MET A 7 2.63 -69.09 3.39
N VAL A 8 3.81 -68.51 3.54
CA VAL A 8 3.98 -67.28 4.31
C VAL A 8 3.28 -66.18 3.50
N VAL A 9 2.11 -65.74 3.96
CA VAL A 9 1.36 -64.64 3.34
C VAL A 9 2.08 -63.34 3.71
N ASN A 10 2.60 -62.62 2.72
CA ASN A 10 3.28 -61.36 2.96
C ASN A 10 2.26 -60.22 3.13
N MET A 11 2.03 -59.81 4.38
CA MET A 11 1.05 -58.77 4.73
C MET A 11 1.72 -57.39 4.77
N LYS A 12 1.23 -56.46 3.96
CA LYS A 12 1.71 -55.07 3.86
C LYS A 12 0.67 -54.09 4.38
N LYS A 13 1.11 -53.03 5.04
CA LYS A 13 0.24 -51.94 5.49
C LYS A 13 0.37 -50.75 4.56
N VAL A 14 -0.76 -50.26 4.06
CA VAL A 14 -0.84 -49.10 3.17
C VAL A 14 -1.66 -48.00 3.84
N LEU A 15 -1.13 -46.77 3.84
CA LEU A 15 -1.82 -45.58 4.34
C LEU A 15 -2.41 -44.79 3.16
N GLY A 16 -3.74 -44.73 3.08
CA GLY A 16 -4.45 -43.83 2.19
C GLY A 16 -4.71 -42.49 2.88
N LEU A 17 -4.48 -41.38 2.17
CA LEU A 17 -4.74 -40.02 2.65
C LEU A 17 -5.60 -39.26 1.64
N ASP A 18 -6.76 -38.78 2.08
CA ASP A 18 -7.60 -37.84 1.35
C ASP A 18 -7.42 -36.44 1.96
N ILE A 19 -6.60 -35.60 1.30
CA ILE A 19 -6.16 -34.30 1.82
C ILE A 19 -7.02 -33.19 1.19
N GLY A 20 -8.03 -32.75 1.93
CA GLY A 20 -8.86 -31.58 1.60
C GLY A 20 -8.36 -30.28 2.24
N ILE A 21 -9.02 -29.17 1.93
CA ILE A 21 -8.66 -27.83 2.42
C ILE A 21 -8.89 -27.62 3.94
N ALA A 22 -9.70 -28.49 4.56
CA ALA A 22 -10.10 -28.42 5.97
C ALA A 22 -10.18 -29.79 6.66
N SER A 23 -9.79 -30.87 5.97
CA SER A 23 -9.84 -32.22 6.53
C SER A 23 -8.80 -33.13 5.88
N ILE A 24 -8.28 -34.07 6.65
CA ILE A 24 -7.49 -35.20 6.15
C ILE A 24 -8.23 -36.47 6.54
N GLY A 25 -8.85 -37.13 5.56
CA GLY A 25 -9.30 -38.51 5.70
C GLY A 25 -8.09 -39.43 5.67
N TRP A 26 -8.02 -40.41 6.56
CA TRP A 26 -6.95 -41.41 6.53
C TRP A 26 -7.50 -42.81 6.77
N ALA A 27 -6.89 -43.80 6.13
CA ALA A 27 -7.18 -45.21 6.34
C ALA A 27 -5.90 -46.04 6.25
N ILE A 28 -5.73 -46.98 7.18
CA ILE A 28 -4.67 -47.98 7.14
C ILE A 28 -5.30 -49.30 6.70
N ASN A 29 -4.80 -49.84 5.60
CA ASN A 29 -5.25 -51.10 5.03
C ASN A 29 -4.12 -52.13 5.12
N GLU A 30 -4.43 -53.33 5.57
CA GLU A 30 -3.57 -54.50 5.48
C GLU A 30 -3.92 -55.28 4.22
N ILE A 31 -2.95 -55.46 3.34
CA ILE A 31 -3.12 -56.09 2.02
C ILE A 31 -2.12 -57.23 1.85
N ASP A 32 -2.53 -58.24 1.10
CA ASP A 32 -1.70 -59.38 0.74
C ASP A 32 -0.90 -59.01 -0.51
N GLU A 33 0.40 -58.77 -0.35
CA GLU A 33 1.26 -58.29 -1.43
C GLU A 33 1.42 -59.33 -2.54
N ASP A 34 1.28 -60.62 -2.21
CA ASP A 34 1.49 -61.73 -3.15
C ASP A 34 0.24 -62.05 -3.98
N LYS A 35 -0.92 -61.47 -3.65
CA LYS A 35 -2.15 -61.64 -4.42
C LYS A 35 -2.24 -60.63 -5.56
N LEU A 36 -2.32 -61.16 -6.78
CA LEU A 36 -2.75 -60.39 -7.95
C LEU A 36 -4.10 -59.72 -7.63
N GLN A 37 -4.23 -58.44 -7.98
CA GLN A 37 -5.43 -57.60 -7.79
C GLN A 37 -5.67 -57.02 -6.38
N THR A 38 -4.66 -56.89 -5.51
CA THR A 38 -4.82 -56.14 -4.25
C THR A 38 -4.69 -54.63 -4.41
N ILE A 39 -3.89 -54.16 -5.37
CA ILE A 39 -3.76 -52.74 -5.75
C ILE A 39 -3.96 -52.60 -7.27
N ASN A 40 -4.70 -51.57 -7.69
CA ASN A 40 -4.74 -51.15 -9.09
C ASN A 40 -3.40 -50.48 -9.46
N PRO A 41 -2.61 -51.03 -10.40
CA PRO A 41 -1.29 -50.48 -10.74
C PRO A 41 -1.35 -49.11 -11.42
N GLU A 42 -2.47 -48.73 -12.03
CA GLU A 42 -2.63 -47.45 -12.73
C GLU A 42 -3.08 -46.33 -11.78
N THR A 43 -4.01 -46.63 -10.87
CA THR A 43 -4.60 -45.62 -9.96
C THR A 43 -3.99 -45.64 -8.55
N GLY A 44 -3.32 -46.73 -8.17
CA GLY A 44 -2.83 -46.96 -6.81
C GLY A 44 -3.92 -47.31 -5.80
N GLU A 45 -5.16 -47.53 -6.26
CA GLU A 45 -6.30 -47.84 -5.39
C GLU A 45 -6.20 -49.26 -4.84
N ILE A 46 -6.57 -49.44 -3.57
CA ILE A 46 -6.63 -50.75 -2.94
C ILE A 46 -7.96 -51.41 -3.29
N LEU A 47 -7.90 -52.51 -4.04
CA LEU A 47 -9.07 -53.25 -4.52
C LEU A 47 -9.50 -54.35 -3.53
N GLN A 48 -8.54 -54.93 -2.80
CA GLN A 48 -8.79 -55.94 -1.77
C GLN A 48 -7.82 -55.76 -0.59
N GLY A 49 -8.36 -55.78 0.61
CA GLY A 49 -7.60 -55.61 1.85
C GLY A 49 -8.50 -55.57 3.08
N LYS A 50 -7.87 -55.58 4.26
CA LYS A 50 -8.54 -55.40 5.55
C LYS A 50 -8.25 -54.01 6.10
N VAL A 51 -9.29 -53.22 6.35
CA VAL A 51 -9.15 -51.95 7.05
C VAL A 51 -8.74 -52.22 8.50
N LEU A 52 -7.55 -51.76 8.89
CA LEU A 52 -7.05 -51.83 10.26
C LEU A 52 -7.47 -50.63 11.10
N GLY A 53 -7.70 -49.49 10.45
CA GLY A 53 -8.14 -48.26 11.10
C GLY A 53 -8.46 -47.19 10.08
N LEU A 54 -9.38 -46.31 10.42
CA LEU A 54 -9.74 -45.16 9.63
C LEU A 54 -10.09 -43.99 10.54
N GLY A 55 -10.00 -42.78 10.01
CA GLY A 55 -10.44 -41.59 10.72
C GLY A 55 -10.41 -40.36 9.83
N VAL A 56 -10.91 -39.26 10.38
CA VAL A 56 -10.86 -37.96 9.73
C VAL A 56 -10.28 -36.95 10.71
N ARG A 57 -9.20 -36.29 10.31
CA ARG A 57 -8.68 -35.12 11.02
C ARG A 57 -9.26 -33.87 10.40
N THR A 58 -10.20 -33.23 11.09
CA THR A 58 -10.69 -31.90 10.70
C THR A 58 -9.79 -30.80 11.28
N PHE A 59 -9.61 -29.72 10.52
CA PHE A 59 -8.88 -28.53 10.94
C PHE A 59 -9.52 -27.28 10.34
N THR A 60 -9.26 -26.13 10.93
CA THR A 60 -9.81 -24.87 10.43
C THR A 60 -9.16 -24.52 9.10
N GLN A 61 -9.98 -24.24 8.08
CA GLN A 61 -9.52 -23.70 6.81
C GLN A 61 -8.65 -22.45 7.04
N ALA A 62 -7.52 -22.35 6.34
CA ALA A 62 -6.57 -21.24 6.49
C ALA A 62 -7.03 -19.94 5.78
N GLU A 63 -8.34 -19.73 5.70
CA GLU A 63 -9.01 -18.63 5.03
C GLU A 63 -10.11 -18.08 5.92
N ASN A 64 -10.46 -16.82 5.71
CA ASN A 64 -11.56 -16.20 6.43
C ASN A 64 -12.89 -16.79 5.92
N PRO A 65 -13.72 -17.40 6.80
CA PRO A 65 -14.94 -18.11 6.39
C PRO A 65 -15.97 -17.26 5.65
N LYS A 66 -15.92 -15.93 5.79
CA LYS A 66 -16.90 -15.02 5.20
C LYS A 66 -16.54 -14.55 3.78
N ASP A 67 -15.26 -14.47 3.45
CA ASP A 67 -14.80 -13.84 2.20
C ASP A 67 -13.69 -14.60 1.48
N GLY A 68 -13.29 -15.78 1.97
CA GLY A 68 -12.29 -16.65 1.35
C GLY A 68 -10.88 -16.04 1.31
N LYS A 69 -10.66 -14.91 1.97
CA LYS A 69 -9.37 -14.22 1.93
C LYS A 69 -8.38 -14.88 2.89
N SER A 70 -7.10 -14.88 2.49
CA SER A 70 -6.01 -15.35 3.35
C SER A 70 -6.04 -14.68 4.73
N LEU A 71 -5.89 -15.48 5.79
CA LEU A 71 -5.81 -15.00 7.18
C LEU A 71 -4.66 -13.99 7.40
N ALA A 72 -3.63 -14.00 6.54
CA ALA A 72 -2.50 -13.07 6.62
C ALA A 72 -2.81 -11.68 6.03
N LEU A 73 -3.85 -11.53 5.22
CA LEU A 73 -4.18 -10.28 4.54
C LEU A 73 -4.49 -9.12 5.53
N PRO A 74 -5.36 -9.27 6.54
CA PRO A 74 -5.63 -8.19 7.49
C PRO A 74 -4.36 -7.74 8.25
N ARG A 75 -3.46 -8.68 8.57
CA ARG A 75 -2.18 -8.38 9.20
C ARG A 75 -1.28 -7.55 8.28
N ARG A 76 -1.22 -7.90 7.00
CA ARG A 76 -0.45 -7.19 5.97
C ARG A 76 -0.97 -5.78 5.74
N GLU A 77 -2.28 -5.59 5.61
CA GLU A 77 -2.91 -4.27 5.41
C GLU A 77 -2.70 -3.34 6.61
N LYS A 78 -2.96 -3.81 7.83
CA LYS A 78 -2.71 -3.04 9.05
C LYS A 78 -1.24 -2.65 9.19
N ARG A 79 -0.31 -3.55 8.83
CA ARG A 79 1.13 -3.27 8.80
C ARG A 79 1.48 -2.17 7.78
N SER A 80 0.91 -2.24 6.58
CA SER A 80 1.11 -1.23 5.54
C SER A 80 0.64 0.15 6.00
N SER A 81 -0.56 0.23 6.56
CA SER A 81 -1.12 1.47 7.13
C SER A 81 -0.25 2.07 8.24
N ARG A 82 0.23 1.25 9.19
CA ARG A 82 1.15 1.71 10.24
C ARG A 82 2.44 2.30 9.65
N ARG A 83 3.05 1.62 8.67
CA ARG A 83 4.27 2.11 8.00
C ARG A 83 4.02 3.44 7.28
N ARG A 84 2.90 3.57 6.57
CA ARG A 84 2.50 4.80 5.88
C ARG A 84 2.31 5.97 6.86
N LEU A 85 1.58 5.77 7.95
CA LEU A 85 1.36 6.80 8.98
C LEU A 85 2.67 7.22 9.66
N ARG A 86 3.53 6.25 10.02
CA ARG A 86 4.85 6.52 10.62
C ARG A 86 5.71 7.37 9.69
N ARG A 87 5.79 7.01 8.40
CA ARG A 87 6.57 7.77 7.39
C ARG A 87 6.02 9.17 7.16
N ARG A 88 4.68 9.34 7.16
CA ARG A 88 4.05 10.66 7.08
C ARG A 88 4.44 11.52 8.29
N ARG A 89 4.36 10.97 9.51
CA ARG A 89 4.75 11.69 10.73
C ARG A 89 6.23 12.10 10.69
N TYR A 90 7.11 11.16 10.34
CA TYR A 90 8.55 11.42 10.22
C TYR A 90 8.85 12.53 9.20
N ARG A 91 8.19 12.50 8.03
CA ARG A 91 8.33 13.54 7.02
C ARG A 91 7.90 14.91 7.54
N LEU A 92 6.72 14.99 8.17
CA LEU A 92 6.22 16.25 8.71
C LEU A 92 7.11 16.79 9.83
N ASP A 93 7.69 15.91 10.63
CA ASP A 93 8.68 16.29 11.63
C ASP A 93 9.95 16.85 10.99
N LYS A 94 10.46 16.23 9.93
CA LYS A 94 11.59 16.76 9.16
C LYS A 94 11.31 18.14 8.54
N ILE A 95 10.08 18.41 8.11
CA ILE A 95 9.68 19.76 7.67
C ILE A 95 9.76 20.76 8.82
N ARG A 96 9.31 20.42 10.03
CA ARG A 96 9.46 21.30 11.20
C ARG A 96 10.93 21.60 11.49
N GLN A 97 11.75 20.55 11.52
CA GLN A 97 13.19 20.69 11.77
C GLN A 97 13.88 21.53 10.69
N LEU A 98 13.43 21.44 9.43
CA LEU A 98 13.95 22.29 8.36
C LEU A 98 13.73 23.77 8.64
N PHE A 99 12.51 24.16 9.02
CA PHE A 99 12.19 25.56 9.38
C PHE A 99 12.99 26.07 10.57
N ILE A 100 13.18 25.23 11.60
CA ILE A 100 13.98 25.55 12.78
C ILE A 100 15.44 25.72 12.40
N SER A 101 16.01 24.76 11.65
CA SER A 101 17.43 24.80 11.24
C SER A 101 17.75 25.96 10.31
N ALA A 102 16.78 26.44 9.54
CA ALA A 102 16.91 27.61 8.67
C ALA A 102 16.63 28.93 9.41
N ASN A 103 16.38 28.90 10.72
CA ASN A 103 16.05 30.05 11.56
C ASN A 103 14.84 30.87 11.03
N ILE A 104 13.91 30.20 10.34
CA ILE A 104 12.70 30.83 9.81
C ILE A 104 11.66 30.95 10.93
N LEU A 105 11.48 29.88 11.70
CA LEU A 105 10.59 29.82 12.86
C LEU A 105 11.27 29.04 13.99
N THR A 106 10.96 29.42 15.22
CA THR A 106 11.33 28.69 16.43
C THR A 106 10.42 27.47 16.62
N LYS A 107 10.85 26.56 17.51
CA LYS A 107 10.05 25.39 17.89
C LYS A 107 8.71 25.79 18.49
N ASP A 108 8.70 26.78 19.38
CA ASP A 108 7.49 27.21 20.08
C ASP A 108 6.48 27.86 19.12
N GLU A 109 6.95 28.66 18.15
CA GLU A 109 6.09 29.20 17.09
C GLU A 109 5.46 28.08 16.28
N ILE A 110 6.22 27.06 15.86
CA ILE A 110 5.70 25.91 15.12
C ILE A 110 4.66 25.14 15.94
N ASP A 111 4.97 24.86 17.21
CA ASP A 111 4.06 24.12 18.08
C ASP A 111 2.77 24.90 18.31
N ASN A 112 2.83 26.23 18.41
CA ASN A 112 1.65 27.09 18.47
C ASN A 112 0.84 27.07 17.16
N ILE A 113 1.48 27.19 16.00
CA ILE A 113 0.81 27.13 14.69
C ILE A 113 0.06 25.81 14.49
N LEU A 114 0.59 24.71 15.03
CA LEU A 114 0.02 23.36 14.87
C LEU A 114 -1.07 23.03 15.88
N LYS A 115 -1.25 23.84 16.94
CA LYS A 115 -2.37 23.67 17.87
C LYS A 115 -3.70 24.02 17.19
N PRO A 116 -4.81 23.39 17.61
CA PRO A 116 -6.13 23.83 17.19
C PRO A 116 -6.38 25.27 17.64
N GLN A 117 -6.58 26.16 16.69
CA GLN A 117 -6.90 27.56 16.95
C GLN A 117 -7.81 28.09 15.84
N PRO A 118 -8.66 29.10 16.13
CA PRO A 118 -9.44 29.76 15.09
C PRO A 118 -8.48 30.45 14.12
N LEU A 119 -8.62 30.16 12.82
CA LEU A 119 -7.77 30.70 11.76
C LEU A 119 -8.65 31.51 10.83
N THR A 120 -8.21 32.73 10.50
CA THR A 120 -8.89 33.63 9.56
C THR A 120 -8.96 33.03 8.15
N LYS A 121 -7.90 32.34 7.72
CA LYS A 121 -7.83 31.63 6.45
C LYS A 121 -7.37 30.19 6.64
N ASN A 122 -7.91 29.28 5.84
CA ASN A 122 -7.46 27.89 5.82
C ASN A 122 -6.24 27.70 4.91
N ALA A 123 -5.59 26.53 4.99
CA ALA A 123 -4.38 26.27 4.21
C ALA A 123 -4.60 26.22 2.69
N TRP A 124 -5.81 25.91 2.20
CA TRP A 124 -6.11 25.93 0.76
C TRP A 124 -6.18 27.36 0.23
N GLN A 125 -6.83 28.25 0.97
CA GLN A 125 -6.89 29.69 0.66
C GLN A 125 -5.49 30.29 0.65
N LEU A 126 -4.67 30.01 1.67
CA LEU A 126 -3.28 30.48 1.71
C LEU A 126 -2.46 29.96 0.53
N ARG A 127 -2.64 28.70 0.12
CA ARG A 127 -1.95 28.13 -1.04
C ARG A 127 -2.37 28.80 -2.35
N ALA A 128 -3.63 29.18 -2.49
CA ALA A 128 -4.11 29.90 -3.67
C ALA A 128 -3.52 31.32 -3.74
N GLU A 129 -3.44 32.02 -2.60
CA GLU A 129 -2.90 33.38 -2.48
C GLU A 129 -1.36 33.45 -2.54
N ALA A 130 -0.68 32.31 -2.32
CA ALA A 130 0.78 32.24 -2.21
C ALA A 130 1.53 32.67 -3.49
N LEU A 131 0.84 32.80 -4.62
CA LEU A 131 1.44 33.26 -5.87
C LEU A 131 1.23 34.77 -6.10
N ASP A 132 0.26 35.38 -5.41
CA ASP A 132 -0.20 36.74 -5.67
C ASP A 132 0.28 37.74 -4.61
N ARG A 133 0.55 37.26 -3.39
CA ARG A 133 1.05 38.10 -2.29
C ARG A 133 2.14 37.42 -1.47
N LYS A 134 2.94 38.24 -0.79
CA LYS A 134 3.89 37.75 0.22
C LYS A 134 3.12 37.13 1.39
N LEU A 135 3.51 35.92 1.77
CA LEU A 135 3.06 35.24 2.98
C LEU A 135 3.99 35.59 4.14
N ASP A 136 3.41 35.69 5.33
CA ASP A 136 4.26 35.70 6.52
C ASP A 136 4.89 34.30 6.76
N LYS A 137 5.88 34.24 7.67
CA LYS A 137 6.61 33.00 7.97
C LYS A 137 5.70 31.88 8.48
N GLN A 138 4.66 32.22 9.24
CA GLN A 138 3.71 31.25 9.81
C GLN A 138 2.76 30.72 8.72
N GLU A 139 2.25 31.60 7.86
CA GLU A 139 1.45 31.26 6.68
C GLU A 139 2.24 30.36 5.72
N LEU A 140 3.49 30.71 5.41
CA LEU A 140 4.37 29.90 4.58
C LEU A 140 4.58 28.51 5.18
N PHE A 141 4.84 28.42 6.48
CA PHE A 141 4.95 27.14 7.17
C PHE A 141 3.67 26.31 7.03
N ARG A 142 2.50 26.91 7.22
CA ARG A 142 1.20 26.23 7.08
C ARG A 142 1.00 25.71 5.66
N VAL A 143 1.36 26.51 4.64
CA VAL A 143 1.29 26.14 3.22
C VAL A 143 2.17 24.92 2.93
N LEU A 144 3.45 25.00 3.24
CA LEU A 144 4.42 23.93 2.96
C LEU A 144 4.14 22.67 3.78
N TYR A 145 3.82 22.82 5.07
CA TYR A 145 3.43 21.70 5.92
C TYR A 145 2.18 20.99 5.38
N HIS A 146 1.20 21.75 4.88
CA HIS A 146 -0.01 21.22 4.28
C HIS A 146 0.27 20.46 2.98
N ILE A 147 1.09 21.00 2.08
CA ILE A 147 1.53 20.32 0.84
C ILE A 147 2.23 18.99 1.18
N ALA A 148 3.23 19.00 2.07
CA ALA A 148 3.93 17.78 2.49
C ALA A 148 3.02 16.75 3.17
N LYS A 149 1.95 17.22 3.84
CA LYS A 149 0.93 16.38 4.49
C LYS A 149 -0.01 15.74 3.47
N LEU A 150 -0.32 16.40 2.36
CA LEU A 150 -1.28 16.00 1.32
C LEU A 150 -0.67 16.05 -0.10
N ARG A 151 0.49 15.40 -0.27
CA ARG A 151 1.34 15.43 -1.48
C ARG A 151 0.86 14.63 -2.71
N GLY A 152 -0.44 14.38 -2.83
CA GLY A 152 -1.02 13.67 -3.99
C GLY A 152 -0.55 12.21 -4.22
N TYR A 153 -1.14 11.61 -5.26
CA TYR A 153 -0.82 10.27 -5.74
C TYR A 153 0.35 10.31 -6.73
N LYS A 154 1.36 9.45 -6.55
CA LYS A 154 2.46 9.32 -7.53
C LYS A 154 2.23 8.02 -8.31
N PRO A 155 1.89 8.09 -9.60
CA PRO A 155 1.78 6.89 -10.42
C PRO A 155 3.15 6.20 -10.47
N GLN A 156 3.19 4.88 -10.28
CA GLN A 156 4.40 4.12 -10.58
C GLN A 156 4.48 3.87 -12.08
N LYS A 157 5.70 3.79 -12.63
CA LYS A 157 5.91 3.45 -14.05
C LYS A 157 5.20 2.12 -14.34
N GLY A 158 4.27 2.11 -15.31
CA GLY A 158 3.48 0.94 -15.70
C GLY A 158 2.03 0.93 -15.19
N GLU A 159 1.69 1.60 -14.09
CA GLU A 159 0.32 1.59 -13.50
C GLU A 159 -0.71 2.45 -14.27
N LEU A 160 -0.27 3.20 -15.28
CA LEU A 160 -1.18 3.95 -16.16
C LEU A 160 -1.78 3.08 -17.28
N ALA A 161 -1.30 1.84 -17.43
CA ALA A 161 -1.89 0.85 -18.32
C ALA A 161 -2.83 -0.07 -17.52
N GLU A 162 -4.12 0.06 -17.79
CA GLU A 162 -5.17 -0.96 -17.60
C GLU A 162 -5.20 -1.71 -16.26
N ASP A 163 -5.69 -1.07 -15.19
CA ASP A 163 -6.18 -1.81 -14.02
C ASP A 163 -7.67 -1.52 -13.79
N LYS A 164 -8.49 -2.58 -13.97
CA LYS A 164 -9.96 -2.60 -13.86
C LYS A 164 -10.46 -2.65 -12.41
N ALA A 165 -9.69 -2.15 -11.44
CA ALA A 165 -10.19 -1.99 -10.07
C ALA A 165 -11.09 -0.75 -10.01
N LYS A 166 -12.40 -0.95 -9.74
CA LYS A 166 -13.44 0.11 -9.78
C LYS A 166 -13.07 1.39 -9.01
N GLU A 167 -12.33 1.29 -7.90
CA GLU A 167 -11.92 2.44 -7.10
C GLU A 167 -10.68 3.17 -7.64
N GLU A 168 -9.68 2.43 -8.15
CA GLU A 168 -8.49 3.05 -8.75
C GLU A 168 -8.85 3.80 -10.03
N GLY A 169 -9.82 3.29 -10.80
CA GLY A 169 -10.41 4.00 -11.93
C GLY A 169 -10.94 5.39 -11.53
N ARG A 170 -11.75 5.47 -10.46
CA ARG A 170 -12.34 6.74 -9.98
C ARG A 170 -11.28 7.77 -9.59
N VAL A 171 -10.20 7.35 -8.93
CA VAL A 171 -9.09 8.24 -8.57
C VAL A 171 -8.36 8.73 -9.82
N LYS A 172 -8.06 7.83 -10.76
CA LYS A 172 -7.40 8.18 -12.03
C LYS A 172 -8.27 9.12 -12.88
N ASP A 173 -9.58 8.88 -12.91
CA ASP A 173 -10.55 9.71 -13.62
C ASP A 173 -10.62 11.12 -13.02
N ALA A 174 -10.74 11.23 -11.69
CA ALA A 174 -10.74 12.52 -11.01
C ALA A 174 -9.43 13.30 -11.21
N ILE A 175 -8.29 12.60 -11.17
CA ILE A 175 -6.97 13.17 -11.47
C ILE A 175 -6.93 13.75 -12.90
N ARG A 176 -7.45 13.00 -13.89
CA ARG A 176 -7.50 13.43 -15.28
C ARG A 176 -8.42 14.63 -15.46
N GLU A 177 -9.59 14.61 -14.83
CA GLU A 177 -10.56 15.70 -14.88
C GLU A 177 -10.02 17.00 -14.27
N ASN A 178 -9.42 16.92 -13.08
CA ASN A 178 -8.84 18.09 -12.41
C ASN A 178 -7.66 18.68 -13.18
N THR A 179 -6.83 17.83 -13.80
CA THR A 179 -5.73 18.29 -14.66
C THR A 179 -6.28 19.06 -15.86
N LYS A 180 -7.32 18.54 -16.52
CA LYS A 180 -7.98 19.24 -17.63
C LYS A 180 -8.62 20.56 -17.21
N LYS A 181 -9.30 20.61 -16.07
CA LYS A 181 -9.91 21.85 -15.55
C LYS A 181 -8.86 22.93 -15.25
N LEU A 182 -7.72 22.53 -14.68
CA LEU A 182 -6.61 23.46 -14.46
C LEU A 182 -6.10 24.09 -15.76
N GLU A 183 -5.95 23.29 -16.82
CA GLU A 183 -5.52 23.76 -18.14
C GLU A 183 -6.58 24.66 -18.80
N GLN A 184 -7.85 24.25 -18.77
CA GLN A 184 -8.97 25.01 -19.36
C GLN A 184 -9.17 26.37 -18.70
N GLU A 185 -9.04 26.44 -17.38
CA GLU A 185 -9.19 27.69 -16.63
C GLU A 185 -7.89 28.52 -16.54
N ASN A 186 -6.81 28.06 -17.19
CA ASN A 186 -5.49 28.68 -17.19
C ASN A 186 -4.94 28.99 -15.77
N LEU A 187 -5.16 28.06 -14.84
CA LEU A 187 -4.73 28.18 -13.45
C LEU A 187 -3.40 27.45 -13.22
N LEU A 188 -2.53 28.05 -12.41
CA LEU A 188 -1.18 27.52 -12.19
C LEU A 188 -1.15 26.38 -11.17
N THR A 189 -2.09 26.37 -10.21
CA THR A 189 -2.07 25.43 -9.08
C THR A 189 -3.47 24.90 -8.73
N PHE A 190 -3.53 23.65 -8.27
CA PHE A 190 -4.80 23.03 -7.86
C PHE A 190 -5.56 23.80 -6.76
N PRO A 191 -4.91 24.37 -5.72
CA PRO A 191 -5.61 25.18 -4.73
C PRO A 191 -6.34 26.39 -5.31
N GLN A 192 -5.82 27.03 -6.37
CA GLN A 192 -6.55 28.11 -7.05
C GLN A 192 -7.86 27.60 -7.65
N LEU A 193 -7.82 26.47 -8.37
CA LEU A 193 -9.02 25.84 -8.93
C LEU A 193 -10.01 25.46 -7.82
N LEU A 194 -9.50 24.83 -6.76
CA LEU A 194 -10.32 24.33 -5.67
C LEU A 194 -10.99 25.47 -4.90
N VAL A 195 -10.27 26.56 -4.60
CA VAL A 195 -10.80 27.72 -3.88
C VAL A 195 -11.78 28.50 -4.75
N LYS A 196 -11.48 28.69 -6.04
CA LYS A 196 -12.36 29.39 -6.98
C LYS A 196 -13.72 28.71 -7.12
N ASN A 197 -13.73 27.38 -7.18
CA ASN A 197 -14.94 26.58 -7.36
C ASN A 197 -15.57 26.12 -6.02
N HIS A 198 -15.03 26.57 -4.88
CA HIS A 198 -15.49 26.14 -3.56
C HIS A 198 -16.83 26.79 -3.19
N LYS A 199 -17.83 25.97 -2.84
CA LYS A 199 -19.08 26.45 -2.23
C LYS A 199 -18.96 26.41 -0.71
N ILE A 200 -19.61 27.37 -0.02
CA ILE A 200 -19.46 27.56 1.44
C ILE A 200 -19.68 26.27 2.24
N ASP A 201 -20.64 25.42 1.85
CA ASP A 201 -21.01 24.20 2.56
C ASP A 201 -20.29 22.92 2.09
N GLU A 202 -19.41 23.04 1.09
CA GLU A 202 -18.67 21.89 0.57
C GLU A 202 -17.33 21.74 1.31
N PRO A 203 -16.87 20.51 1.60
CA PRO A 203 -15.55 20.33 2.17
C PRO A 203 -14.46 20.38 1.09
N PHE A 204 -13.36 21.08 1.36
CA PHE A 204 -12.16 21.01 0.53
C PHE A 204 -11.59 19.59 0.37
N ARG A 205 -11.79 18.70 1.36
CA ARG A 205 -11.29 17.31 1.31
C ARG A 205 -12.38 16.35 0.85
N ASN A 206 -11.94 15.36 0.08
CA ASN A 206 -12.69 14.15 -0.24
C ASN A 206 -13.37 13.54 1.00
N LYS A 207 -14.65 13.18 0.86
CA LYS A 207 -15.42 12.35 1.80
C LYS A 207 -15.21 10.86 1.48
N ALA A 208 -15.78 9.97 2.29
CA ALA A 208 -15.84 8.55 1.96
C ALA A 208 -16.45 8.36 0.56
N ASP A 209 -15.84 7.48 -0.24
CA ASP A 209 -16.24 7.11 -1.61
C ASP A 209 -16.25 8.24 -2.66
N SER A 210 -15.79 9.45 -2.30
CA SER A 210 -15.61 10.56 -3.23
C SER A 210 -14.13 10.85 -3.44
N TYR A 211 -13.72 10.89 -4.72
CA TYR A 211 -12.32 11.11 -5.11
C TYR A 211 -12.14 12.42 -5.88
N ILE A 212 -13.16 13.28 -5.92
CA ILE A 212 -13.27 14.46 -6.81
C ILE A 212 -12.08 15.40 -6.66
N ASN A 213 -11.56 15.63 -5.46
CA ASN A 213 -10.43 16.54 -5.22
C ASN A 213 -9.06 15.81 -5.22
N SER A 214 -8.96 14.68 -5.91
CA SER A 214 -7.71 13.93 -6.04
C SER A 214 -6.81 14.55 -7.11
N ILE A 215 -5.52 14.66 -6.79
CA ILE A 215 -4.51 15.22 -7.68
C ILE A 215 -3.26 14.35 -7.79
N PRO A 216 -2.58 14.39 -8.94
CA PRO A 216 -1.32 13.73 -9.11
C PRO A 216 -0.22 14.53 -8.40
N ARG A 217 0.81 13.81 -7.94
CA ARG A 217 1.87 14.38 -7.11
C ARG A 217 2.72 15.40 -7.84
N ASN A 218 2.92 15.24 -9.15
CA ASN A 218 3.68 16.20 -9.97
C ASN A 218 3.07 17.63 -9.88
N LEU A 219 1.74 17.76 -9.78
CA LEU A 219 1.12 19.07 -9.59
C LEU A 219 1.42 19.66 -8.21
N THR A 220 1.45 18.85 -7.15
CA THR A 220 1.86 19.33 -5.81
C THR A 220 3.36 19.64 -5.72
N GLU A 221 4.19 18.90 -6.46
CA GLU A 221 5.63 19.16 -6.59
C GLU A 221 5.86 20.51 -7.29
N ARG A 222 5.19 20.72 -8.44
CA ARG A 222 5.22 21.98 -9.17
C ARG A 222 4.71 23.15 -8.34
N GLU A 223 3.59 22.98 -7.64
CA GLU A 223 3.02 23.99 -6.75
C GLU A 223 4.02 24.42 -5.67
N ALA A 224 4.68 23.45 -5.01
CA ALA A 224 5.66 23.77 -3.98
C ALA A 224 6.82 24.62 -4.51
N SER A 225 7.38 24.25 -5.67
CA SER A 225 8.45 25.02 -6.30
C SER A 225 7.97 26.42 -6.69
N LEU A 226 6.81 26.53 -7.35
CA LEU A 226 6.24 27.82 -7.75
C LEU A 226 5.97 28.74 -6.56
N VAL A 227 5.43 28.21 -5.46
CA VAL A 227 5.20 28.98 -4.24
C VAL A 227 6.53 29.52 -3.70
N LEU A 228 7.54 28.67 -3.55
CA LEU A 228 8.84 29.10 -3.00
C LEU A 228 9.52 30.15 -3.90
N GLU A 229 9.52 29.92 -5.21
CA GLU A 229 10.08 30.85 -6.20
C GLU A 229 9.34 32.20 -6.18
N LYS A 230 8.00 32.19 -6.16
CA LYS A 230 7.21 33.43 -6.10
C LYS A 230 7.40 34.17 -4.79
N GLN A 231 7.49 33.46 -3.67
CA GLN A 231 7.72 34.10 -2.37
C GLN A 231 9.08 34.79 -2.31
N ILE A 232 10.13 34.23 -2.92
CA ILE A 232 11.42 34.90 -3.07
C ILE A 232 11.24 36.22 -3.85
N LEU A 233 10.57 36.18 -5.00
CA LEU A 233 10.32 37.37 -5.82
C LEU A 233 9.49 38.44 -5.10
N LEU A 234 8.63 38.02 -4.16
CA LEU A 234 7.81 38.90 -3.32
C LEU A 234 8.54 39.35 -2.04
N GLY A 235 9.85 39.13 -1.95
CA GLY A 235 10.74 39.62 -0.89
C GLY A 235 10.89 38.70 0.32
N ALA A 236 10.63 37.40 0.20
CA ALA A 236 10.91 36.42 1.24
C ALA A 236 12.39 35.99 1.23
N ASP A 237 13.28 36.93 1.55
CA ASP A 237 14.75 36.79 1.40
C ASP A 237 15.36 35.70 2.30
N TYR A 238 14.61 35.22 3.29
CA TYR A 238 15.01 34.11 4.16
C TYR A 238 14.86 32.73 3.51
N ILE A 239 14.28 32.63 2.31
CA ILE A 239 14.16 31.38 1.55
C ILE A 239 15.39 31.25 0.65
N THR A 240 16.23 30.26 0.93
CA THR A 240 17.42 29.96 0.12
C THR A 240 17.17 28.82 -0.86
N GLN A 241 17.99 28.70 -1.91
CA GLN A 241 17.95 27.56 -2.81
C GLN A 241 18.17 26.23 -2.09
N GLU A 242 19.04 26.23 -1.06
CA GLU A 242 19.27 25.07 -0.21
C GLU A 242 18.00 24.65 0.54
N PHE A 243 17.24 25.61 1.07
CA PHE A 243 15.96 25.36 1.71
C PHE A 243 14.97 24.73 0.74
N ILE A 244 14.86 25.24 -0.49
CA ILE A 244 13.98 24.70 -1.53
C ILE A 244 14.34 23.24 -1.84
N ASN A 245 15.62 22.96 -2.07
CA ASN A 245 16.10 21.62 -2.39
C ASN A 245 15.80 20.63 -1.25
N LYS A 246 16.14 20.99 -0.01
CA LYS A 246 15.86 20.18 1.19
C LYS A 246 14.36 19.96 1.40
N TYR A 247 13.55 21.01 1.21
CA TYR A 247 12.10 20.91 1.32
C TYR A 247 11.55 19.89 0.32
N ASN A 248 11.95 20.00 -0.96
CA ASN A 248 11.49 19.11 -2.02
C ASN A 248 11.90 17.65 -1.77
N GLU A 249 13.15 17.43 -1.35
CA GLU A 249 13.64 16.10 -0.98
C GLU A 249 12.80 15.48 0.15
N ILE A 250 12.56 16.23 1.23
CA ILE A 250 11.78 15.76 2.37
C ILE A 250 10.32 15.54 1.99
N ALA A 251 9.68 16.53 1.34
CA ALA A 251 8.26 16.54 1.04
C ALA A 251 7.86 15.42 0.07
N PHE A 252 8.69 15.13 -0.93
CA PHE A 252 8.30 14.29 -2.07
C PHE A 252 9.05 12.96 -2.17
N SER A 253 10.06 12.71 -1.33
CA SER A 253 10.71 11.40 -1.25
C SER A 253 9.75 10.26 -0.90
N GLN A 254 9.96 9.11 -1.52
CA GLN A 254 9.30 7.86 -1.18
C GLN A 254 10.29 6.70 -1.33
N LYS A 255 10.18 5.69 -0.45
CA LYS A 255 10.96 4.47 -0.63
C LYS A 255 10.53 3.77 -1.92
N SER A 256 11.49 3.12 -2.60
CA SER A 256 11.15 2.22 -3.70
C SER A 256 10.16 1.15 -3.23
N ALA A 257 9.30 0.70 -4.14
CA ALA A 257 8.36 -0.38 -3.86
C ALA A 257 9.09 -1.68 -3.55
N MET A 258 10.21 -1.90 -4.26
CA MET A 258 11.04 -3.08 -4.14
C MET A 258 12.52 -2.68 -4.18
N ASP A 259 13.34 -3.39 -3.42
CA ASP A 259 14.80 -3.35 -3.54
C ASP A 259 15.32 -4.68 -4.10
N ARG A 260 16.55 -4.67 -4.63
CA ARG A 260 17.15 -5.86 -5.24
C ARG A 260 17.23 -7.03 -4.27
N LYS A 261 17.61 -6.78 -3.01
CA LYS A 261 17.70 -7.82 -1.98
C LYS A 261 16.34 -8.43 -1.64
N GLN A 262 15.25 -7.67 -1.78
CA GLN A 262 13.89 -8.16 -1.61
C GLN A 262 13.47 -9.02 -2.80
N MET A 263 13.83 -8.64 -4.04
CA MET A 263 13.60 -9.47 -5.22
C MET A 263 14.32 -10.81 -5.11
N GLU A 264 15.60 -10.80 -4.75
CA GLU A 264 16.42 -12.00 -4.59
C GLU A 264 15.82 -12.99 -3.59
N LYS A 265 15.12 -12.51 -2.55
CA LYS A 265 14.41 -13.37 -1.58
C LYS A 265 13.14 -14.03 -2.12
N MET A 266 12.61 -13.56 -3.24
CA MET A 266 11.37 -14.05 -3.86
C MET A 266 11.63 -14.84 -5.15
N ILE A 267 12.85 -14.80 -5.68
CA ILE A 267 13.24 -15.55 -6.87
C ILE A 267 13.37 -17.03 -6.51
N GLY A 268 12.73 -17.89 -7.31
CA GLY A 268 12.88 -19.34 -7.19
C GLY A 268 14.30 -19.78 -7.53
N LYS A 269 14.72 -20.91 -6.98
CA LYS A 269 16.03 -21.50 -7.28
C LYS A 269 16.01 -22.20 -8.63
N CYS A 270 17.15 -22.23 -9.33
CA CYS A 270 17.27 -23.02 -10.54
C CYS A 270 17.12 -24.52 -10.21
N THR A 271 16.43 -25.26 -11.08
CA THR A 271 16.20 -26.70 -10.91
C THR A 271 17.50 -27.50 -10.98
N PHE A 272 18.41 -27.09 -11.88
CA PHE A 272 19.68 -27.79 -12.10
C PHE A 272 20.80 -27.30 -11.18
N GLU A 273 20.77 -26.02 -10.81
CA GLU A 273 21.79 -25.37 -9.97
C GLU A 273 21.11 -24.60 -8.81
N PRO A 274 20.69 -25.30 -7.74
CA PRO A 274 19.90 -24.71 -6.67
C PRO A 274 20.70 -23.87 -5.65
N SER A 275 22.02 -23.81 -5.83
CA SER A 275 22.98 -23.05 -5.02
C SER A 275 22.91 -21.55 -5.27
#